data_AF-A0A6G9AWU7-F1
#
_entry.id   AF-A0A6G9AWU7-F1
#
_cell.length_a   1.000
_cell.length_b   1.000
_cell.length_c   1.000
_cell.angle_alpha   90.00
_cell.angle_beta   90.00
_cell.angle_gamma   90.00
#
_symmetry.space_group_name_H-M   'P 1'
#
loop_
_entity.id
_entity.type
_entity.pdbx_description
1 polymer ?
#
loop_
_entity_poly.entity_id
_entity_poly.type
_entity_poly.pdbx_seq_one_letter_code
_entity_poly.pdbx_strand_id
1 'polypeptide(L)'
;MQETIDSLTAWLAEPDYNQGLQLYEQLIGSGFVLSMLQAGEDEYNSLRLSVALQTRLEELLAEQAQQASQYPASLADQLERAKLLMDERTILKERLRAQYQRGVMYSADSHQWAFRILAIKEELDAIYGRRRFYDAHGYLPEAAQLDTGLSPADLLKRRNSVRTYITKYQQTLAITYQADALERVQTKLAQYRSELHDLDQQLQAFQSSN
;
A
#
# COMPACT_ATOMS: atom_id res chain seq x y z
N MET A 1 17.38 1.44 -4.97
CA MET A 1 18.11 0.18 -5.22
C MET A 1 18.35 -0.03 -6.71
N GLN A 2 17.31 -0.02 -7.56
CA GLN A 2 17.50 -0.17 -9.02
C GLN A 2 18.42 0.91 -9.62
N GLU A 3 18.18 2.19 -9.31
CA GLU A 3 19.04 3.30 -9.78
C GLU A 3 20.51 3.13 -9.37
N THR A 4 20.77 2.54 -8.21
CA THR A 4 22.11 2.26 -7.70
C THR A 4 22.79 1.15 -8.50
N ILE A 5 22.06 0.07 -8.79
CA ILE A 5 22.52 -1.05 -9.62
C ILE A 5 22.80 -0.57 -11.04
N ASP A 6 21.91 0.25 -11.60
CA ASP A 6 22.06 0.82 -12.94
C ASP A 6 23.29 1.73 -13.02
N SER A 7 23.52 2.56 -11.99
CA SER A 7 24.69 3.44 -11.90
C SER A 7 26.01 2.66 -11.81
N LEU A 8 26.07 1.61 -10.98
CA LEU A 8 27.25 0.74 -10.88
C LEU A 8 27.52 -0.02 -12.19
N THR A 9 26.46 -0.49 -12.84
CA THR A 9 26.57 -1.25 -14.10
C THR A 9 27.05 -0.35 -15.23
N ALA A 10 26.54 0.88 -15.32
CA ALA A 10 27.02 1.88 -16.26
C ALA A 10 28.49 2.22 -16.02
N TRP A 11 28.88 2.41 -14.76
CA TRP A 11 30.27 2.68 -14.39
C TRP A 11 31.22 1.52 -14.71
N LEU A 12 30.82 0.27 -14.47
CA LEU A 12 31.63 -0.90 -14.80
C LEU A 12 31.83 -1.08 -16.32
N ALA A 13 30.90 -0.58 -17.13
CA ALA A 13 31.02 -0.61 -18.60
C ALA A 13 32.00 0.45 -19.12
N GLU A 14 32.01 1.64 -18.51
CA GLU A 14 32.90 2.75 -18.85
C GLU A 14 33.50 3.36 -17.57
N PRO A 15 34.60 2.79 -17.04
CA PRO A 15 35.13 3.19 -15.74
C PRO A 15 35.77 4.58 -15.78
N ASP A 16 35.20 5.51 -15.01
CA ASP A 16 35.82 6.80 -14.69
C ASP A 16 36.28 6.81 -13.23
N TYR A 17 37.56 7.09 -12.98
CA TYR A 17 38.14 6.96 -11.65
C TYR A 17 37.48 7.90 -10.61
N ASN A 18 37.20 9.15 -10.99
CA ASN A 18 36.61 10.14 -10.08
C ASN A 18 35.16 9.81 -9.75
N GLN A 19 34.38 9.40 -10.75
CA GLN A 19 33.02 8.92 -10.55
C GLN A 19 33.00 7.66 -9.68
N GLY A 20 33.98 6.75 -9.87
CA GLY A 20 34.12 5.54 -9.08
C GLY A 20 34.42 5.86 -7.61
N LEU A 21 35.26 6.85 -7.32
CA LEU A 21 35.50 7.32 -5.94
C LEU A 21 34.20 7.81 -5.28
N GLN A 22 33.37 8.58 -6.00
CA GLN A 22 32.08 9.06 -5.48
C GLN A 22 31.12 7.90 -5.20
N LEU A 23 31.03 6.94 -6.13
CA LEU A 23 30.21 5.74 -5.94
C LEU A 23 30.71 4.89 -4.77
N TYR A 24 32.02 4.74 -4.60
CA TYR A 24 32.63 4.02 -3.48
C TYR A 24 32.26 4.67 -2.14
N GLU A 25 32.47 5.99 -2.04
CA GLU A 25 32.16 6.74 -0.82
C GLU A 25 30.67 6.65 -0.46
N GLN A 26 29.79 6.72 -1.45
CA GLN A 26 28.34 6.63 -1.25
C GLN A 26 27.86 5.23 -0.84
N LEU A 27 28.45 4.17 -1.40
CA LEU A 27 27.90 2.81 -1.32
C LEU A 27 28.61 1.89 -0.33
N ILE A 28 29.90 2.12 -0.08
CA ILE A 28 30.75 1.32 0.80
C ILE A 28 31.14 2.13 2.04
N GLY A 29 31.31 3.44 1.88
CA GLY A 29 31.57 4.38 2.97
C GLY A 29 33.03 4.86 3.05
N SER A 30 33.31 5.61 4.11
CA SER A 30 34.63 6.20 4.37
C SER A 30 35.55 5.26 5.16
N GLY A 31 36.83 5.22 4.82
CA GLY A 31 37.82 4.45 5.58
C GLY A 31 39.22 4.54 4.98
N PHE A 32 40.15 3.74 5.52
CA PHE A 32 41.54 3.69 5.05
C PHE A 32 41.63 3.43 3.53
N VAL A 33 40.81 2.52 3.01
CA VAL A 33 40.80 2.20 1.58
C VAL A 33 40.38 3.41 0.75
N LEU A 34 39.35 4.16 1.15
CA LEU A 34 38.96 5.39 0.45
C LEU A 34 40.08 6.43 0.47
N SER A 35 40.75 6.64 1.62
CA SER A 35 41.88 7.58 1.72
C SER A 35 43.06 7.16 0.82
N MET A 36 43.30 5.85 0.69
CA MET A 36 44.30 5.30 -0.22
C MET A 36 43.93 5.56 -1.69
N LEU A 37 42.67 5.35 -2.06
CA LEU A 37 42.18 5.62 -3.42
C LEU A 37 42.21 7.14 -3.73
N GLN A 38 41.88 8.00 -2.76
CA GLN A 38 41.97 9.45 -2.91
C GLN A 38 43.41 9.98 -3.09
N ALA A 39 44.43 9.17 -2.81
CA ALA A 39 45.83 9.57 -3.00
C ALA A 39 46.20 9.73 -4.49
N GLY A 40 45.44 9.11 -5.40
CA GLY A 40 45.61 9.27 -6.84
C GLY A 40 45.27 8.01 -7.64
N GLU A 41 45.05 8.20 -8.93
CA GLU A 41 44.84 7.11 -9.88
C GLU A 41 46.18 6.44 -10.20
N ASP A 42 46.28 5.16 -9.86
CA ASP A 42 47.32 4.26 -10.33
C ASP A 42 46.70 2.90 -10.67
N GLU A 43 47.44 2.03 -11.35
CA GLU A 43 46.94 0.72 -11.81
C GLU A 43 46.39 -0.12 -10.64
N TYR A 44 47.06 -0.05 -9.49
CA TYR A 44 46.66 -0.78 -8.29
C TYR A 44 45.34 -0.25 -7.71
N ASN A 45 45.21 1.06 -7.60
CA ASN A 45 44.05 1.75 -7.06
C ASN A 45 42.85 1.60 -8.01
N SER A 46 43.04 1.69 -9.32
CA SER A 46 41.98 1.48 -10.31
C SER A 46 41.45 0.05 -10.26
N LEU A 47 42.34 -0.95 -10.16
CA LEU A 47 41.94 -2.35 -9.97
C LEU A 47 41.23 -2.56 -8.63
N ARG A 48 41.74 -1.96 -7.56
CA ARG A 48 41.14 -2.11 -6.22
C ARG A 48 39.74 -1.49 -6.15
N LEU A 49 39.55 -0.33 -6.79
CA LEU A 49 38.27 0.35 -6.90
C LEU A 49 37.26 -0.49 -7.71
N SER A 50 37.67 -1.01 -8.87
CA SER A 50 36.79 -1.83 -9.70
C SER A 50 36.36 -3.11 -9.01
N VAL A 51 37.29 -3.81 -8.35
CA VAL A 51 36.97 -5.02 -7.55
C VAL A 51 35.98 -4.69 -6.44
N ALA A 52 36.20 -3.61 -5.69
CA ALA A 52 35.32 -3.25 -4.58
C ALA A 52 33.90 -2.89 -5.06
N LEU A 53 33.78 -2.11 -6.14
CA LEU A 53 32.49 -1.75 -6.72
C LEU A 53 31.78 -2.95 -7.37
N GLN A 54 32.53 -3.86 -7.99
CA GLN A 54 31.99 -5.11 -8.53
C GLN A 54 31.47 -6.02 -7.40
N THR A 55 32.23 -6.20 -6.33
CA THR A 55 31.76 -6.97 -5.16
C THR A 55 30.49 -6.34 -4.58
N ARG A 56 30.42 -5.01 -4.48
CA ARG A 56 29.21 -4.34 -3.98
C ARG A 56 28.02 -4.52 -4.92
N LEU A 57 28.23 -4.53 -6.24
CA LEU A 57 27.19 -4.84 -7.21
C LEU A 57 26.66 -6.28 -7.02
N GLU A 58 27.55 -7.26 -6.86
CA GLU A 58 27.17 -8.65 -6.63
C GLU A 58 26.36 -8.83 -5.34
N GLU A 59 26.76 -8.14 -4.26
CA GLU A 59 25.99 -8.10 -3.00
C GLU A 59 24.59 -7.52 -3.21
N LEU A 60 24.47 -6.37 -3.90
CA LEU A 60 23.16 -5.75 -4.17
C LEU A 60 22.24 -6.63 -5.03
N LEU A 61 22.81 -7.31 -6.03
CA LEU A 61 22.06 -8.27 -6.85
C LEU A 61 21.62 -9.48 -6.04
N ALA A 62 22.47 -9.98 -5.12
CA ALA A 62 22.12 -11.07 -4.23
C ALA A 62 21.03 -10.66 -3.22
N GLU A 63 21.12 -9.46 -2.65
CA GLU A 63 20.08 -8.88 -1.78
C GLU A 63 18.75 -8.76 -2.52
N GLN A 64 18.77 -8.26 -3.77
CA GLN A 64 17.57 -8.14 -4.62
C GLN A 64 16.97 -9.51 -4.94
N ALA A 65 17.79 -10.51 -5.26
CA ALA A 65 17.33 -11.87 -5.52
C ALA A 65 16.78 -12.54 -4.24
N GLN A 66 17.39 -12.28 -3.09
CA GLN A 66 16.92 -12.78 -1.82
C GLN A 66 15.57 -12.14 -1.45
N GLN A 67 15.40 -10.84 -1.66
CA GLN A 67 14.11 -10.17 -1.51
C GLN A 67 13.06 -10.74 -2.47
N ALA A 68 13.42 -10.99 -3.74
CA ALA A 68 12.52 -11.59 -4.71
C ALA A 68 12.11 -13.03 -4.33
N SER A 69 13.03 -13.83 -3.77
CA SER A 69 12.71 -15.18 -3.26
C SER A 69 11.90 -15.16 -1.97
N GLN A 70 11.95 -14.06 -1.22
CA GLN A 70 11.10 -13.79 -0.07
C GLN A 70 9.72 -13.22 -0.45
N TYR A 71 9.38 -13.16 -1.73
CA TYR A 71 8.04 -12.74 -2.15
C TYR A 71 7.00 -13.61 -1.44
N PRO A 72 6.16 -13.03 -0.57
CA PRO A 72 5.30 -13.83 0.29
C PRO A 72 4.37 -14.71 -0.55
N ALA A 73 4.39 -16.03 -0.32
CA ALA A 73 3.51 -16.96 -1.03
C ALA A 73 2.04 -16.50 -0.96
N SER A 74 1.64 -15.92 0.18
CA SER A 74 0.33 -15.32 0.39
C SER A 74 -0.01 -14.17 -0.56
N LEU A 75 0.98 -13.39 -1.01
CA LEU A 75 0.80 -12.32 -1.99
C LEU A 75 0.72 -12.86 -3.41
N ALA A 76 1.48 -13.91 -3.73
CA ALA A 76 1.37 -14.61 -5.01
C ALA A 76 -0.04 -15.22 -5.18
N ASP A 77 -0.55 -15.91 -4.15
CA ASP A 77 -1.91 -16.46 -4.13
C ASP A 77 -2.98 -15.36 -4.28
N GLN A 78 -2.79 -14.22 -3.63
CA GLN A 78 -3.68 -13.06 -3.77
C GLN A 78 -3.67 -12.50 -5.20
N LEU A 79 -2.53 -12.49 -5.89
CA LEU A 79 -2.45 -12.04 -7.27
C LEU A 79 -3.10 -13.01 -8.25
N GLU A 80 -2.98 -14.32 -8.03
CA GLU A 80 -3.74 -15.31 -8.79
C GLU A 80 -5.25 -15.13 -8.55
N ARG A 81 -5.65 -14.89 -7.28
CA ARG A 81 -7.04 -14.55 -6.96
C ARG A 81 -7.51 -13.27 -7.66
N ALA A 82 -6.65 -12.26 -7.78
CA ALA A 82 -6.97 -11.01 -8.49
C ALA A 82 -7.28 -11.25 -9.98
N LYS A 83 -6.59 -12.20 -10.64
CA LYS A 83 -6.91 -12.57 -12.04
C LYS A 83 -8.32 -13.13 -12.15
N LEU A 84 -8.68 -14.07 -11.27
CA LEU A 84 -10.03 -14.65 -11.23
C LEU A 84 -11.11 -13.58 -10.98
N LEU A 85 -10.82 -12.61 -10.10
CA LEU A 85 -11.71 -11.48 -9.84
C LEU A 85 -11.88 -10.57 -11.06
N MET A 86 -10.83 -10.35 -11.86
CA MET A 86 -10.94 -9.60 -13.12
C MET A 86 -11.83 -10.31 -14.14
N ASP A 87 -11.70 -11.63 -14.26
CA ASP A 87 -12.54 -12.45 -15.15
C ASP A 87 -14.00 -12.40 -14.69
N GLU A 88 -14.25 -12.61 -13.40
CA GLU A 88 -15.58 -12.51 -12.79
C GLU A 88 -16.21 -11.14 -13.09
N ARG A 89 -15.46 -10.05 -12.86
CA ARG A 89 -15.92 -8.69 -13.13
C ARG A 89 -16.24 -8.46 -14.59
N THR A 90 -15.47 -9.03 -15.50
CA THR A 90 -15.70 -8.92 -16.95
C THR A 90 -17.01 -9.58 -17.34
N ILE A 91 -17.24 -10.81 -16.86
CA ILE A 91 -18.48 -11.57 -17.07
C ILE A 91 -19.69 -10.80 -16.53
N LEU A 92 -19.61 -10.27 -15.30
CA LEU A 92 -20.72 -9.53 -14.68
C LEU A 92 -21.06 -8.25 -15.47
N LYS A 93 -20.05 -7.53 -15.96
CA LYS A 93 -20.27 -6.35 -16.80
C LYS A 93 -20.93 -6.70 -18.13
N GLU A 94 -20.51 -7.81 -18.74
CA GLU A 94 -21.12 -8.29 -19.96
C GLU A 94 -22.60 -8.65 -19.74
N ARG A 95 -22.93 -9.36 -18.65
CA ARG A 95 -24.31 -9.66 -18.26
C ARG A 95 -25.16 -8.41 -18.05
N LEU A 96 -24.62 -7.40 -17.38
CA LEU A 96 -25.30 -6.09 -17.23
C LEU A 96 -25.56 -5.42 -18.57
N ARG A 97 -24.57 -5.38 -19.47
CA ARG A 97 -24.73 -4.82 -20.82
C ARG A 97 -25.81 -5.56 -21.61
N ALA A 98 -25.83 -6.88 -21.53
CA ALA A 98 -26.83 -7.71 -22.21
C ALA A 98 -28.25 -7.45 -21.67
N GLN A 99 -28.44 -7.29 -20.36
CA GLN A 99 -29.75 -6.90 -19.81
C GLN A 99 -30.20 -5.52 -20.27
N TYR A 100 -29.28 -4.54 -20.27
CA TYR A 100 -29.57 -3.19 -20.73
C TYR A 100 -29.97 -3.17 -22.21
N GLN A 101 -29.30 -3.94 -23.06
CA GLN A 101 -29.65 -4.08 -24.49
C GLN A 101 -31.03 -4.71 -24.71
N ARG A 102 -31.52 -5.52 -23.76
CA ARG A 102 -32.88 -6.08 -23.78
C ARG A 102 -33.94 -5.10 -23.26
N GLY A 103 -33.56 -3.87 -22.90
CA GLY A 103 -34.46 -2.85 -22.35
C GLY A 103 -34.79 -3.04 -20.87
N VAL A 104 -34.16 -3.99 -20.18
CA VAL A 104 -34.34 -4.20 -18.75
C VAL A 104 -33.43 -3.24 -17.99
N MET A 105 -34.00 -2.14 -17.50
CA MET A 105 -33.25 -1.10 -16.78
C MET A 105 -32.98 -1.46 -15.32
N TYR A 106 -33.95 -2.11 -14.68
CA TYR A 106 -33.87 -2.50 -13.27
C TYR A 106 -34.38 -3.91 -13.07
N SER A 107 -33.52 -4.76 -12.51
CA SER A 107 -33.85 -6.09 -12.03
C SER A 107 -33.08 -6.36 -10.75
N ALA A 108 -33.59 -7.27 -9.91
CA ALA A 108 -32.89 -7.69 -8.69
C ALA A 108 -31.49 -8.23 -9.02
N ASP A 109 -31.38 -9.03 -10.07
CA ASP A 109 -30.10 -9.59 -10.55
C ASP A 109 -29.13 -8.49 -11.00
N SER A 110 -29.59 -7.50 -11.77
CA SER A 110 -28.76 -6.37 -12.18
C SER A 110 -28.21 -5.60 -10.98
N HIS A 111 -29.03 -5.42 -9.94
CA HIS A 111 -28.59 -4.74 -8.72
C HIS A 111 -27.51 -5.55 -7.99
N GLN A 112 -27.72 -6.86 -7.87
CA GLN A 112 -26.75 -7.77 -7.26
C GLN A 112 -25.42 -7.78 -8.03
N TRP A 113 -25.45 -7.85 -9.36
CA TRP A 113 -24.24 -7.81 -10.20
C TRP A 113 -23.50 -6.48 -10.06
N ALA A 114 -24.22 -5.36 -10.05
CA ALA A 114 -23.63 -4.04 -9.88
C ALA A 114 -22.89 -3.93 -8.53
N PHE A 115 -23.51 -4.36 -7.43
CA PHE A 115 -22.85 -4.37 -6.13
C PHE A 115 -21.66 -5.32 -6.08
N ARG A 116 -21.77 -6.51 -6.69
CA ARG A 116 -20.65 -7.44 -6.76
C ARG A 116 -19.47 -6.85 -7.53
N ILE A 117 -19.72 -6.13 -8.64
CA ILE A 117 -18.66 -5.42 -9.39
C ILE A 117 -17.95 -4.36 -8.53
N LEU A 118 -18.71 -3.65 -7.68
CA LEU A 118 -18.13 -2.66 -6.75
C LEU A 118 -17.28 -3.35 -5.69
N ALA A 119 -17.78 -4.42 -5.06
CA ALA A 119 -17.02 -5.20 -4.09
C ALA A 119 -15.73 -5.78 -4.70
N ILE A 120 -15.79 -6.35 -5.90
CA ILE A 120 -14.59 -6.84 -6.61
C ILE A 120 -13.57 -5.72 -6.82
N LYS A 121 -14.02 -4.49 -7.14
CA LYS A 121 -13.10 -3.36 -7.28
C LYS A 121 -12.35 -3.08 -5.98
N GLU A 122 -13.05 -3.06 -4.85
CA GLU A 122 -12.44 -2.87 -3.52
C GLU A 122 -11.44 -3.99 -3.18
N GLU A 123 -11.80 -5.25 -3.45
CA GLU A 123 -10.91 -6.41 -3.28
C GLU A 123 -9.63 -6.27 -4.14
N LEU A 124 -9.77 -5.88 -5.41
CA LEU A 124 -8.63 -5.66 -6.31
C LEU A 124 -7.75 -4.50 -5.83
N ASP A 125 -8.35 -3.37 -5.44
CA ASP A 125 -7.62 -2.21 -4.93
C ASP A 125 -6.81 -2.58 -3.67
N ALA A 126 -7.36 -3.42 -2.79
CA ALA A 126 -6.64 -3.93 -1.62
C ALA A 126 -5.45 -4.82 -2.00
N ILE A 127 -5.63 -5.79 -2.91
CA ILE A 127 -4.56 -6.69 -3.37
C ILE A 127 -3.43 -5.91 -4.04
N TYR A 128 -3.75 -5.03 -5.00
CA TYR A 128 -2.75 -4.23 -5.69
C TYR A 128 -2.15 -3.14 -4.81
N GLY A 129 -2.86 -2.69 -3.78
CA GLY A 129 -2.32 -1.82 -2.73
C GLY A 129 -1.22 -2.52 -1.95
N ARG A 130 -1.47 -3.76 -1.50
CA ARG A 130 -0.46 -4.59 -0.80
C ARG A 130 0.75 -4.88 -1.68
N ARG A 131 0.53 -5.22 -2.96
CA ARG A 131 1.63 -5.40 -3.93
C ARG A 131 2.47 -4.13 -4.06
N ARG A 132 1.83 -2.98 -4.32
CA ARG A 132 2.55 -1.69 -4.44
C ARG A 132 3.33 -1.34 -3.19
N PHE A 133 2.78 -1.62 -2.00
CA PHE A 133 3.48 -1.44 -0.74
C PHE A 133 4.72 -2.33 -0.66
N TYR A 134 4.58 -3.62 -0.96
CA TYR A 134 5.70 -4.56 -0.96
C TYR A 134 6.79 -4.15 -1.95
N ASP A 135 6.41 -3.78 -3.18
CA ASP A 135 7.33 -3.33 -4.22
C ASP A 135 8.11 -2.06 -3.79
N ALA A 136 7.50 -1.19 -2.98
CA ALA A 136 8.11 0.04 -2.49
C ALA A 136 8.99 -0.14 -1.24
N HIS A 137 8.63 -1.07 -0.35
CA HIS A 137 9.24 -1.19 0.98
C HIS A 137 10.03 -2.49 1.21
N GLY A 138 9.86 -3.51 0.37
CA GLY A 138 10.51 -4.82 0.51
C GLY A 138 9.92 -5.72 1.60
N TYR A 139 8.87 -5.29 2.29
CA TYR A 139 8.15 -6.09 3.29
C TYR A 139 6.64 -5.84 3.20
N LEU A 140 5.84 -6.82 3.64
CA LEU A 140 4.42 -6.60 3.88
C LEU A 140 4.23 -6.23 5.35
N PRO A 141 3.38 -5.24 5.67
CA PRO A 141 2.95 -5.09 7.05
C PRO A 141 2.29 -6.41 7.44
N GLU A 142 2.63 -6.93 8.62
CA GLU A 142 1.83 -7.99 9.22
C GLU A 142 0.39 -7.51 9.10
N ALA A 143 -0.45 -8.32 8.45
CA ALA A 143 -1.85 -7.97 8.25
C ALA A 143 -2.30 -7.57 9.64
N ALA A 144 -2.55 -6.27 9.84
CA ALA A 144 -2.94 -5.78 11.15
C ALA A 144 -4.09 -6.71 11.49
N GLN A 145 -3.85 -7.61 12.45
CA GLN A 145 -4.96 -8.21 13.18
C GLN A 145 -5.75 -6.97 13.49
N LEU A 146 -6.94 -6.84 12.90
CA LEU A 146 -7.81 -5.69 13.12
C LEU A 146 -7.73 -5.47 14.60
N ASP A 147 -6.94 -4.47 15.00
CA ASP A 147 -6.41 -4.47 16.35
C ASP A 147 -7.63 -4.03 17.11
N THR A 148 -8.35 -5.02 17.62
CA THR A 148 -9.56 -4.82 18.38
C THR A 148 -9.21 -4.04 19.65
N GLY A 149 -7.92 -3.89 19.96
CA GLY A 149 -7.36 -2.78 20.73
C GLY A 149 -6.85 -1.65 19.85
N LEU A 150 -7.74 -0.82 19.30
CA LEU A 150 -7.34 0.54 18.92
C LEU A 150 -6.65 1.17 20.13
N SER A 151 -5.45 1.73 19.93
CA SER A 151 -4.77 2.49 20.98
C SER A 151 -5.73 3.55 21.55
N PRO A 152 -5.68 3.88 22.86
CA PRO A 152 -6.51 4.94 23.43
C PRO A 152 -6.44 6.26 22.65
N ALA A 153 -5.27 6.57 22.07
CA ALA A 153 -5.09 7.74 21.22
C ALA A 153 -5.89 7.65 19.91
N ASP A 154 -5.94 6.48 19.28
CA ASP A 154 -6.69 6.24 18.04
C ASP A 154 -8.20 6.20 18.29
N LEU A 155 -8.64 5.64 19.42
CA LEU A 155 -10.02 5.71 19.87
C LEU A 155 -10.48 7.16 20.06
N LEU A 156 -9.65 8.01 20.69
CA LEU A 156 -9.94 9.44 20.84
C LEU A 156 -10.01 10.16 19.49
N LYS A 157 -9.08 9.87 18.58
CA LYS A 157 -9.07 10.45 17.23
C LYS A 157 -10.32 10.04 16.43
N ARG A 158 -10.71 8.76 16.52
CA ARG A 158 -11.92 8.25 15.88
C ARG A 158 -13.17 8.88 16.48
N ARG A 159 -13.27 8.95 17.81
CA ARG A 159 -14.36 9.60 18.55
C ARG A 159 -14.58 11.05 18.08
N ASN A 160 -13.50 11.84 17.96
CA ASN A 160 -13.58 13.22 17.50
C ASN A 160 -14.06 13.33 16.04
N SER A 161 -13.61 12.40 15.20
CA SER A 161 -14.06 12.31 13.80
C SER A 161 -15.56 11.98 13.73
N VAL A 162 -16.02 11.00 14.51
CA VAL A 162 -17.44 10.60 14.59
C VAL A 162 -18.30 11.76 15.09
N ARG A 163 -17.87 12.50 16.13
CA ARG A 163 -18.57 13.72 16.60
C ARG A 163 -18.72 14.76 15.50
N THR A 164 -17.68 14.98 14.71
CA THR A 164 -17.70 15.90 13.57
C THR A 164 -18.75 15.47 12.55
N TYR A 165 -18.83 14.18 12.24
CA TYR A 165 -19.85 13.65 11.33
C TYR A 165 -21.26 13.77 11.92
N ILE A 166 -21.47 13.48 13.20
CA ILE A 166 -22.78 13.66 13.83
C ILE A 166 -23.26 15.11 13.67
N THR A 167 -22.42 16.09 14.00
CA THR A 167 -22.77 17.51 13.82
C THR A 167 -23.09 17.83 12.36
N LYS A 168 -22.28 17.34 11.42
CA LYS A 168 -22.49 17.55 9.99
C LYS A 168 -23.83 16.96 9.52
N TYR A 169 -24.14 15.73 9.90
CA TYR A 169 -25.39 15.07 9.51
C TYR A 169 -26.62 15.65 10.21
N GLN A 170 -26.49 16.19 11.43
CA GLN A 170 -27.56 16.96 12.08
C GLN A 170 -27.87 18.24 11.31
N GLN A 171 -26.84 18.96 10.87
CA GLN A 171 -27.01 20.15 10.02
C GLN A 171 -27.66 19.78 8.68
N THR A 172 -27.19 18.71 8.04
CA THR A 172 -27.79 18.20 6.80
C THR A 172 -29.26 17.83 7.00
N LEU A 173 -29.61 17.18 8.12
CA LEU A 173 -30.99 16.80 8.43
C LEU A 173 -31.91 18.02 8.53
N ALA A 174 -31.43 19.12 9.10
CA ALA A 174 -32.21 20.35 9.26
C ALA A 174 -32.54 21.05 7.92
N ILE A 175 -31.72 20.86 6.88
CA ILE A 175 -31.88 21.50 5.57
C ILE A 175 -32.45 20.56 4.50
N THR A 176 -32.64 19.27 4.81
CA THR A 176 -33.12 18.27 3.84
C THR A 176 -34.64 18.17 3.91
N TYR A 177 -35.31 18.33 2.77
CA TYR A 177 -36.78 18.29 2.70
C TYR A 177 -37.34 17.07 1.93
N GLN A 178 -36.49 16.35 1.19
CA GLN A 178 -36.90 15.16 0.44
C GLN A 178 -36.99 13.94 1.37
N ALA A 179 -38.11 13.22 1.32
CA ALA A 179 -38.38 12.07 2.20
C ALA A 179 -37.30 10.97 2.12
N ASP A 180 -36.93 10.55 0.91
CA ASP A 180 -35.91 9.51 0.71
C ASP A 180 -34.52 9.95 1.20
N ALA A 181 -34.20 11.24 1.05
CA ALA A 181 -32.94 11.80 1.52
C ALA A 181 -32.92 11.93 3.06
N LEU A 182 -34.07 12.30 3.65
CA LEU A 182 -34.25 12.35 5.10
C LEU A 182 -34.00 10.99 5.74
N GLU A 183 -34.58 9.92 5.20
CA GLU A 183 -34.38 8.57 5.72
C GLU A 183 -32.90 8.17 5.69
N ARG A 184 -32.20 8.37 4.56
CA ARG A 184 -30.77 8.07 4.44
C ARG A 184 -29.92 8.83 5.44
N VAL A 185 -30.19 10.13 5.63
CA VAL A 185 -29.49 10.99 6.59
C VAL A 185 -29.76 10.50 8.02
N GLN A 186 -31.00 10.14 8.34
CA GLN A 186 -31.37 9.59 9.65
C GLN A 186 -30.68 8.25 9.92
N THR A 187 -30.65 7.32 8.96
CA THR A 187 -29.95 6.04 9.10
C THR A 187 -28.46 6.25 9.37
N LYS A 188 -27.81 7.15 8.63
CA LYS A 188 -26.39 7.46 8.84
C LYS A 188 -26.14 8.11 10.20
N LEU A 189 -27.02 9.01 10.62
CA LEU A 189 -26.92 9.66 11.92
C LEU A 189 -27.11 8.64 13.07
N ALA A 190 -28.03 7.70 12.94
CA ALA A 190 -28.20 6.59 13.88
C ALA A 190 -26.95 5.69 13.94
N GLN A 191 -26.38 5.36 12.79
CA GLN A 191 -25.13 4.59 12.69
C GLN A 191 -23.98 5.26 13.46
N TYR A 192 -23.73 6.55 13.22
CA TYR A 192 -22.66 7.28 13.92
C TYR A 192 -22.91 7.45 15.42
N ARG A 193 -24.17 7.54 15.85
CA ARG A 193 -24.51 7.57 17.29
C ARG A 193 -24.20 6.23 17.97
N SER A 194 -24.52 5.11 17.32
CA SER A 194 -24.15 3.78 17.84
C SER A 194 -22.64 3.65 17.93
N GLU A 195 -21.93 4.01 16.87
CA GLU A 195 -20.46 3.95 16.85
C GLU A 195 -19.83 4.83 17.94
N LEU A 196 -20.36 6.04 18.18
CA LEU A 196 -19.88 6.90 19.26
C LEU A 196 -20.04 6.24 20.63
N HIS A 197 -21.18 5.58 20.86
CA HIS A 197 -21.44 4.86 22.11
C HIS A 197 -20.45 3.71 22.32
N ASP A 198 -20.18 2.92 21.27
CA ASP A 198 -19.23 1.81 21.34
C ASP A 198 -17.81 2.32 21.63
N LEU A 199 -17.39 3.42 21.01
CA LEU A 199 -16.10 4.06 21.26
C LEU A 199 -15.99 4.60 22.70
N ASP A 200 -17.06 5.20 23.23
CA ASP A 200 -17.10 5.69 24.60
C ASP A 200 -17.03 4.52 25.61
N GLN A 201 -17.70 3.38 25.34
CA GLN A 201 -17.59 2.17 26.15
C GLN A 201 -16.17 1.60 26.14
N GLN A 202 -15.52 1.53 24.97
CA GLN A 202 -14.15 1.04 24.84
C GLN A 202 -13.16 1.93 25.62
N LEU A 203 -13.28 3.26 25.48
CA LEU A 203 -12.46 4.20 26.25
C LEU A 203 -12.67 4.08 27.75
N GLN A 204 -13.91 3.87 28.21
CA GLN A 204 -14.21 3.66 29.63
C GLN A 204 -13.62 2.35 30.16
N ALA A 205 -13.63 1.28 29.36
CA ALA A 205 -12.97 0.02 29.71
C ALA A 205 -11.46 0.22 29.91
N PHE A 206 -10.78 0.95 29.03
CA PHE A 206 -9.36 1.30 29.18
C PHE A 206 -9.06 2.13 30.44
N GLN A 207 -9.97 3.02 30.85
CA GLN A 207 -9.81 3.79 32.09
C GLN A 207 -10.01 2.96 33.35
N SER A 208 -10.78 1.87 33.27
CA SER A 208 -11.07 0.99 34.41
C SER A 208 -10.03 -0.12 34.59
N SER A 209 -9.22 -0.39 33.56
CA SER A 209 -8.16 -1.43 33.57
C SER A 209 -6.77 -0.90 33.95
N ASN A 210 -6.60 0.41 34.14
CA ASN A 210 -5.39 1.05 34.66
C ASN A 210 -5.61 1.53 36.09
#